data_AF-R6N3I9-F1
#
_entry.id   AF-R6N3I9-F1
#
_cell.length_a   1.000
_cell.length_b   1.000
_cell.length_c   1.000
_cell.angle_alpha   90.00
_cell.angle_beta   90.00
_cell.angle_gamma   90.00
#
_symmetry.space_group_name_H-M   'P 1'
#
loop_
_entity.id
_entity.type
_entity.pdbx_description
1 polymer ?
#
loop_
_entity_poly.entity_id
_entity_poly.type
_entity_poly.pdbx_seq_one_letter_code
_entity_poly.pdbx_strand_id
1 'polypeptide(L)'
;MKKIFTKSIITTLVCSMLVVTAAGCSNGSNAESSSSTPTETQATQVQTTAPEEVNFSLDALHAPLENPSDPFAGYWRIAEGAGSKLESFTFLFNGKGGASIIVGNMGYCGKYSVGTDESTGEETFKCQLLFGINGEYSYTVAEDGKKITITNNGEDSVLEKVDNPTFVPSAPENPQIDEKLVGAWDSGTGLYYYFGEDGRMYCNSYGTTFTYFTYNTKLNKVTAVYDMDGEQTDTYDYTFDGNDLVFDGMKYTQITPEKMLSAIQSY
;
A
#
# COMPACT_ATOMS: atom_id res chain seq x y z
N MET A 1 9.13 -18.66 41.57
CA MET A 1 10.42 -18.69 40.85
C MET A 1 10.22 -19.40 39.52
N LYS A 2 10.83 -18.84 38.45
CA LYS A 2 10.80 -19.26 37.02
C LYS A 2 9.62 -18.73 36.20
N LYS A 3 9.81 -18.08 35.05
CA LYS A 3 10.94 -17.35 34.44
C LYS A 3 10.32 -16.60 33.26
N ILE A 4 10.58 -15.29 33.18
CA ILE A 4 10.15 -14.39 32.11
C ILE A 4 11.15 -14.54 30.95
N PHE A 5 10.68 -15.01 29.80
CA PHE A 5 11.31 -14.91 28.47
C PHE A 5 10.13 -15.06 27.49
N THR A 6 9.81 -14.15 26.58
CA THR A 6 10.69 -13.62 25.54
C THR A 6 10.11 -12.29 25.05
N LYS A 7 10.82 -11.19 25.30
CA LYS A 7 10.77 -9.97 24.48
C LYS A 7 12.02 -10.00 23.59
N SER A 8 11.95 -9.32 22.44
CA SER A 8 13.01 -9.13 21.44
C SER A 8 13.04 -10.17 20.32
N ILE A 9 12.44 -9.80 19.19
CA ILE A 9 13.00 -9.67 17.83
C ILE A 9 11.93 -8.79 17.14
N ILE A 10 12.17 -7.52 16.84
CA ILE A 10 12.70 -7.03 15.56
C ILE A 10 13.34 -5.67 15.86
N THR A 11 14.63 -5.51 15.57
CA THR A 11 15.30 -4.21 15.62
C THR A 11 16.21 -4.10 14.41
N THR A 12 16.02 -3.01 13.67
CA THR A 12 16.93 -2.37 12.72
C THR A 12 17.29 -3.12 11.44
N LEU A 13 16.72 -2.65 10.31
CA LEU A 13 17.45 -2.56 9.06
C LEU A 13 17.62 -1.07 8.71
N VAL A 14 18.81 -0.55 8.99
CA VAL A 14 19.25 0.78 8.53
C VAL A 14 19.77 0.60 7.10
N CYS A 15 18.98 1.00 6.10
CA CYS A 15 19.46 1.09 4.73
C CYS A 15 20.36 2.32 4.58
N SER A 16 21.67 2.10 4.51
CA SER A 16 22.66 3.12 4.16
C SER A 16 22.65 3.33 2.65
N MET A 17 22.29 4.53 2.19
CA MET A 17 22.32 4.89 0.77
C MET A 17 23.76 5.19 0.31
N LEU A 18 24.22 4.42 -0.66
CA LEU A 18 25.39 4.73 -1.47
C LEU A 18 24.98 5.72 -2.56
N VAL A 19 25.52 6.94 -2.48
CA VAL A 19 25.38 7.96 -3.53
C VAL A 19 26.35 7.63 -4.66
N VAL A 20 25.84 7.34 -5.86
CA VAL A 20 26.63 7.35 -7.09
C VAL A 20 26.23 8.58 -7.90
N THR A 21 27.10 9.58 -7.93
CA THR A 21 26.99 10.71 -8.85
C THR A 21 27.51 10.30 -10.23
N ALA A 22 26.73 10.56 -11.28
CA ALA A 22 27.22 10.58 -12.65
C ALA A 22 26.79 11.89 -13.32
N ALA A 23 27.79 12.67 -13.70
CA ALA A 23 27.68 13.91 -14.45
C ALA A 23 27.82 13.65 -15.97
N GLY A 24 27.22 14.53 -16.77
CA GLY A 24 27.50 14.73 -18.20
C GLY A 24 26.44 14.14 -19.14
N CYS A 25 25.98 14.77 -20.24
CA CYS A 25 26.51 15.90 -20.99
C CYS A 25 25.43 16.69 -21.77
N SER A 26 25.67 17.99 -21.82
CA SER A 26 25.32 19.09 -22.74
C SER A 26 24.62 18.88 -24.12
N ASN A 27 23.82 19.93 -24.38
CA ASN A 27 23.65 20.78 -25.58
C ASN A 27 22.79 20.34 -26.78
N GLY A 28 21.87 21.24 -27.14
CA GLY A 28 21.24 21.30 -28.47
C GLY A 28 20.18 22.39 -28.57
N SER A 29 20.61 23.64 -28.76
CA SER A 29 19.78 24.79 -29.14
C SER A 29 19.23 24.64 -30.56
N ASN A 30 17.97 25.01 -30.79
CA ASN A 30 17.57 25.94 -31.86
C ASN A 30 16.10 26.31 -31.74
N ALA A 31 15.86 27.62 -31.76
CA ALA A 31 14.56 28.25 -31.87
C ALA A 31 14.24 28.51 -33.34
N GLU A 32 13.01 28.27 -33.77
CA GLU A 32 12.41 28.96 -34.92
C GLU A 32 10.94 29.27 -34.59
N SER A 33 10.63 30.57 -34.62
CA SER A 33 9.29 31.12 -34.56
C SER A 33 8.67 31.11 -35.95
N SER A 34 7.40 30.70 -36.06
CA SER A 34 6.55 31.06 -37.18
C SER A 34 5.18 31.51 -36.70
N SER A 35 4.85 32.73 -37.08
CA SER A 35 3.64 33.49 -36.79
C SER A 35 2.41 32.99 -37.55
N SER A 36 1.24 32.95 -36.90
CA SER A 36 -0.06 32.94 -37.56
C SER A 36 -1.07 33.82 -36.81
N THR A 37 -1.75 34.67 -37.57
CA THR A 37 -2.74 35.71 -37.23
C THR A 37 -4.03 35.12 -36.60
N PRO A 38 -4.71 35.84 -35.68
CA PRO A 38 -5.85 35.28 -34.94
C PRO A 38 -7.14 35.26 -35.76
N THR A 39 -7.89 34.16 -35.70
CA THR A 39 -9.28 34.07 -36.17
C THR A 39 -10.19 34.00 -34.95
N GLU A 40 -11.04 35.01 -34.76
CA GLU A 40 -12.09 35.02 -33.75
C GLU A 40 -13.07 33.87 -33.97
N THR A 41 -13.25 33.01 -32.97
CA THR A 41 -14.36 32.06 -32.91
C THR A 41 -15.14 32.34 -31.64
N GLN A 42 -16.45 32.57 -31.81
CA GLN A 42 -17.41 32.88 -30.75
C GLN A 42 -17.39 31.82 -29.64
N ALA A 43 -17.26 32.28 -28.40
CA ALA A 43 -17.40 31.45 -27.21
C ALA A 43 -18.87 31.03 -27.05
N THR A 44 -19.14 29.74 -27.27
CA THR A 44 -20.33 29.10 -26.71
C THR A 44 -19.96 28.69 -25.29
N GLN A 45 -20.59 29.31 -24.28
CA GLN A 45 -20.46 28.87 -22.88
C GLN A 45 -21.06 27.48 -22.75
N VAL A 46 -20.19 26.46 -22.79
CA VAL A 46 -20.51 25.15 -22.25
C VAL A 46 -20.40 25.31 -20.74
N GLN A 47 -21.53 25.13 -20.06
CA GLN A 47 -21.59 25.05 -18.62
C GLN A 47 -20.84 23.78 -18.20
N THR A 48 -19.55 23.91 -17.87
CA THR A 48 -18.76 22.82 -17.31
C THR A 48 -19.31 22.54 -15.92
N THR A 49 -20.13 21.50 -15.79
CA THR A 49 -20.35 20.88 -14.50
C THR A 49 -18.98 20.45 -13.98
N ALA A 50 -18.58 20.96 -12.82
CA ALA A 50 -17.39 20.46 -12.14
C ALA A 50 -17.51 18.93 -12.04
N PRO A 51 -16.43 18.16 -12.31
CA PRO A 51 -16.45 16.73 -12.03
C PRO A 51 -16.89 16.54 -10.58
N GLU A 52 -17.78 15.59 -10.32
CA GLU A 52 -18.03 15.12 -8.96
C GLU A 52 -16.67 14.84 -8.31
N GLU A 53 -16.38 15.47 -7.17
CA GLU A 53 -15.20 15.15 -6.38
C GLU A 53 -15.29 13.67 -6.04
N VAL A 54 -14.54 12.85 -6.77
CA VAL A 54 -14.31 11.46 -6.38
C VAL A 54 -13.45 11.55 -5.13
N ASN A 55 -14.11 11.50 -3.97
CA ASN A 55 -13.42 11.62 -2.70
C ASN A 55 -12.49 10.41 -2.54
N PHE A 56 -11.19 10.66 -2.51
CA PHE A 56 -10.19 9.60 -2.40
C PHE A 56 -10.38 8.83 -1.07
N SER A 57 -10.41 7.51 -1.15
CA SER A 57 -10.54 6.64 0.03
C SER A 57 -9.26 5.85 0.29
N LEU A 58 -8.76 5.94 1.52
CA LEU A 58 -7.64 5.12 1.99
C LEU A 58 -7.95 3.63 1.93
N ASP A 59 -9.22 3.23 2.15
CA ASP A 59 -9.64 1.83 2.10
C ASP A 59 -9.47 1.21 0.70
N ALA A 60 -9.45 2.03 -0.35
CA ALA A 60 -9.28 1.56 -1.72
C ALA A 60 -7.82 1.17 -2.05
N LEU A 61 -6.83 1.65 -1.27
CA LEU A 61 -5.41 1.44 -1.58
C LEU A 61 -5.01 -0.04 -1.58
N HIS A 62 -5.48 -0.78 -0.57
CA HIS A 62 -5.20 -2.21 -0.38
C HIS A 62 -6.49 -3.02 -0.38
N ALA A 63 -7.34 -2.78 -1.38
CA ALA A 63 -8.57 -3.52 -1.60
C ALA A 63 -8.38 -4.62 -2.66
N PRO A 64 -9.03 -5.79 -2.49
CA PRO A 64 -9.10 -6.78 -3.54
C PRO A 64 -9.93 -6.24 -4.70
N LEU A 65 -9.52 -6.55 -5.92
CA LEU A 65 -10.28 -6.28 -7.12
C LEU A 65 -11.08 -7.52 -7.50
N GLU A 66 -12.30 -7.31 -7.98
CA GLU A 66 -13.14 -8.42 -8.43
C GLU A 66 -12.42 -9.19 -9.55
N ASN A 67 -12.15 -10.47 -9.30
CA ASN A 67 -11.59 -11.38 -10.28
C ASN A 67 -12.27 -12.75 -10.14
N PRO A 68 -13.34 -13.02 -10.91
CA PRO A 68 -14.06 -14.29 -10.86
C PRO A 68 -13.22 -15.51 -11.24
N SER A 69 -12.08 -15.30 -11.92
CA SER A 69 -11.16 -16.37 -12.31
C SER A 69 -10.11 -16.70 -11.25
N ASP A 70 -10.06 -15.93 -10.16
CA ASP A 70 -9.13 -16.10 -9.07
C ASP A 70 -9.88 -16.41 -7.77
N PRO A 71 -9.92 -17.67 -7.32
CA PRO A 71 -10.64 -18.04 -6.10
C PRO A 71 -10.04 -17.40 -4.84
N PHE A 72 -8.76 -17.01 -4.88
CA PHE A 72 -8.08 -16.37 -3.76
C PHE A 72 -8.36 -14.87 -3.67
N ALA A 73 -8.88 -14.21 -4.71
CA ALA A 73 -9.15 -12.77 -4.64
C ALA A 73 -10.05 -12.42 -3.44
N GLY A 74 -9.52 -11.61 -2.52
CA GLY A 74 -10.20 -11.25 -1.27
C GLY A 74 -9.30 -11.21 -0.04
N TYR A 75 -9.94 -11.10 1.11
CA TYR A 75 -9.31 -11.15 2.43
C TYR A 75 -9.54 -12.52 3.08
N TRP A 76 -8.52 -13.02 3.77
CA TRP A 76 -8.51 -14.36 4.33
C TRP A 76 -7.81 -14.41 5.68
N ARG A 77 -8.16 -15.40 6.49
CA ARG A 77 -7.42 -15.82 7.69
C ARG A 77 -7.10 -17.30 7.61
N ILE A 78 -6.01 -17.73 8.23
CA ILE A 78 -5.74 -19.17 8.41
C ILE A 78 -6.53 -19.64 9.63
N ALA A 79 -7.58 -20.44 9.40
CA ALA A 79 -8.43 -20.98 10.45
C ALA A 79 -7.88 -22.29 11.03
N GLU A 80 -7.22 -23.11 10.20
CA GLU A 80 -6.69 -24.42 10.60
C GLU A 80 -5.34 -24.69 9.92
N GLY A 81 -4.55 -25.60 10.51
CA GLY A 81 -3.28 -26.04 9.95
C GLY A 81 -2.07 -25.17 10.31
N ALA A 82 -1.05 -25.23 9.46
CA ALA A 82 0.17 -24.45 9.63
C ALA A 82 -0.14 -22.95 9.51
N GLY A 83 0.25 -22.18 10.54
CA GLY A 83 -0.01 -20.75 10.61
C GLY A 83 -1.32 -20.36 11.32
N SER A 84 -2.13 -21.32 11.82
CA SER A 84 -3.37 -21.02 12.57
C SER A 84 -3.16 -20.18 13.82
N LYS A 85 -1.95 -20.11 14.36
CA LYS A 85 -1.59 -19.22 15.49
C LYS A 85 -1.50 -17.74 15.10
N LEU A 86 -1.60 -17.41 13.82
CA LEU A 86 -1.60 -16.04 13.28
C LEU A 86 -3.04 -15.49 13.20
N GLU A 87 -3.87 -15.74 14.22
CA GLU A 87 -5.30 -15.40 14.20
C GLU A 87 -5.58 -13.90 14.07
N SER A 88 -4.63 -13.05 14.47
CA SER A 88 -4.71 -11.59 14.33
C SER A 88 -4.30 -11.06 12.95
N PHE A 89 -3.83 -11.94 12.06
CA PHE A 89 -3.29 -11.56 10.76
C PHE A 89 -4.35 -11.75 9.68
N THR A 90 -4.47 -10.77 8.79
CA THR A 90 -5.29 -10.90 7.59
C THR A 90 -4.42 -11.00 6.35
N PHE A 91 -4.72 -11.95 5.49
CA PHE A 91 -4.09 -12.15 4.19
C PHE A 91 -4.96 -11.50 3.13
N LEU A 92 -4.40 -10.60 2.34
CA LEU A 92 -5.03 -10.00 1.17
C LEU A 92 -4.42 -10.59 -0.09
N PHE A 93 -5.25 -11.04 -1.01
CA PHE A 93 -4.88 -11.34 -2.38
C PHE A 93 -5.67 -10.41 -3.30
N ASN A 94 -4.98 -9.55 -4.05
CA ASN A 94 -5.60 -8.38 -4.68
C ASN A 94 -6.36 -8.67 -5.99
N GLY A 95 -6.37 -9.92 -6.47
CA GLY A 95 -6.95 -10.32 -7.75
C GLY A 95 -6.04 -10.09 -8.97
N LYS A 96 -4.84 -9.56 -8.79
CA LYS A 96 -3.86 -9.21 -9.86
C LYS A 96 -2.47 -9.80 -9.66
N GLY A 97 -2.26 -10.57 -8.59
CA GLY A 97 -0.98 -11.20 -8.26
C GLY A 97 -0.22 -10.52 -7.11
N GLY A 98 -0.74 -9.43 -6.55
CA GLY A 98 -0.24 -8.82 -5.32
C GLY A 98 -0.83 -9.48 -4.07
N ALA A 99 0.03 -9.88 -3.14
CA ALA A 99 -0.36 -10.43 -1.85
C ALA A 99 0.07 -9.50 -0.71
N SER A 100 -0.68 -9.46 0.38
CA SER A 100 -0.26 -8.76 1.59
C SER A 100 -0.63 -9.56 2.84
N ILE A 101 0.20 -9.45 3.86
CA ILE A 101 -0.12 -9.90 5.22
C ILE A 101 -0.24 -8.67 6.12
N ILE A 102 -1.38 -8.52 6.78
CA ILE A 102 -1.80 -7.30 7.48
C ILE A 102 -1.97 -7.57 8.97
N VAL A 103 -1.40 -6.71 9.81
CA VAL A 103 -1.46 -6.73 11.26
C VAL A 103 -1.72 -5.31 11.76
N GLY A 104 -2.83 -5.11 12.46
CA GLY A 104 -3.26 -3.77 12.88
C GLY A 104 -3.47 -2.85 11.68
N ASN A 105 -2.67 -1.79 11.58
CA ASN A 105 -2.71 -0.81 10.50
C ASN A 105 -1.55 -0.96 9.49
N MET A 106 -0.70 -1.98 9.63
CA MET A 106 0.48 -2.22 8.80
C MET A 106 0.34 -3.50 7.98
N GLY A 107 0.90 -3.50 6.77
CA GLY A 107 1.02 -4.72 5.96
C GLY A 107 2.38 -4.91 5.32
N TYR A 108 2.75 -6.18 5.12
CA TYR A 108 3.90 -6.60 4.32
C TYR A 108 3.41 -7.13 2.98
N CYS A 109 3.96 -6.59 1.91
CA CYS A 109 3.59 -6.91 0.54
C CYS A 109 4.44 -8.09 0.02
N GLY A 110 3.84 -8.82 -0.90
CA GLY A 110 4.40 -9.99 -1.56
C GLY A 110 3.67 -10.24 -2.87
N LYS A 111 3.84 -11.44 -3.41
CA LYS A 111 3.20 -11.85 -4.66
C LYS A 111 2.51 -13.19 -4.52
N TYR A 112 1.51 -13.41 -5.37
CA TYR A 112 0.90 -14.72 -5.55
C TYR A 112 0.53 -14.96 -7.01
N SER A 113 0.27 -16.22 -7.34
CA SER A 113 -0.27 -16.61 -8.63
C SER A 113 -1.08 -17.88 -8.49
N VAL A 114 -2.15 -17.98 -9.28
CA VAL A 114 -2.95 -19.19 -9.46
C VAL A 114 -2.66 -19.74 -10.85
N GLY A 115 -2.52 -21.05 -10.98
CA GLY A 115 -2.23 -21.71 -12.23
C GLY A 115 -2.53 -23.20 -12.19
N THR A 116 -1.95 -23.95 -13.12
CA THR A 116 -2.09 -25.40 -13.23
C THR A 116 -0.70 -25.99 -13.38
N ASP A 117 -0.40 -27.05 -12.63
CA ASP A 117 0.83 -27.82 -12.83
C ASP A 117 0.76 -28.54 -14.18
N GLU A 118 1.70 -28.27 -15.08
CA GLU A 118 1.68 -28.84 -16.44
C GLU A 118 1.88 -30.37 -16.47
N SER A 119 2.47 -30.93 -15.43
CA SER A 119 2.79 -32.37 -15.35
C SER A 119 1.66 -33.20 -14.73
N THR A 120 0.94 -32.65 -13.75
CA THR A 120 -0.16 -33.35 -13.05
C THR A 120 -1.53 -32.87 -13.49
N GLY A 121 -1.65 -31.66 -14.03
CA GLY A 121 -2.92 -31.00 -14.33
C GLY A 121 -3.64 -30.46 -13.09
N GLU A 122 -3.00 -30.49 -11.91
CA GLU A 122 -3.59 -30.00 -10.66
C GLU A 122 -3.54 -28.48 -10.57
N GLU A 123 -4.58 -27.87 -9.97
CA GLU A 123 -4.57 -26.43 -9.70
C GLU A 123 -3.52 -26.10 -8.64
N THR A 124 -2.73 -25.05 -8.90
CA THR A 124 -1.63 -24.62 -8.04
C THR A 124 -1.81 -23.17 -7.61
N PHE A 125 -1.44 -22.91 -6.37
CA PHE A 125 -1.36 -21.60 -5.77
C PHE A 125 0.07 -21.38 -5.28
N LYS A 126 0.72 -20.32 -5.78
CA LYS A 126 2.08 -19.94 -5.35
C LYS A 126 1.97 -18.61 -4.62
N CYS A 127 2.63 -18.48 -3.48
CA CYS A 127 2.62 -17.26 -2.69
C CYS A 127 4.00 -16.99 -2.11
N GLN A 128 4.37 -15.72 -2.03
CA GLN A 128 5.63 -15.23 -1.52
C GLN A 128 5.36 -14.09 -0.54
N LEU A 129 4.99 -14.43 0.69
CA LEU A 129 4.92 -13.50 1.80
C LEU A 129 6.12 -13.68 2.74
N LEU A 130 6.48 -12.61 3.44
CA LEU A 130 7.58 -12.63 4.40
C LEU A 130 7.29 -13.61 5.57
N PHE A 131 6.02 -13.76 5.94
CA PHE A 131 5.54 -14.65 6.99
C PHE A 131 4.23 -15.33 6.57
N GLY A 132 3.89 -16.44 7.23
CA GLY A 132 2.65 -17.18 6.97
C GLY A 132 2.73 -18.01 5.71
N ILE A 133 1.98 -17.61 4.67
CA ILE A 133 1.81 -18.37 3.44
C ILE A 133 2.96 -18.06 2.49
N ASN A 134 3.89 -19.00 2.33
CA ASN A 134 5.07 -18.84 1.48
C ASN A 134 5.48 -20.19 0.90
N GLY A 135 5.27 -20.38 -0.39
CA GLY A 135 5.52 -21.64 -1.08
C GLY A 135 4.57 -21.87 -2.25
N GLU A 136 4.54 -23.13 -2.68
CA GLU A 136 3.67 -23.65 -3.72
C GLU A 136 2.75 -24.70 -3.13
N TYR A 137 1.48 -24.60 -3.43
CA TYR A 137 0.41 -25.39 -2.82
C TYR A 137 -0.50 -25.93 -3.92
N SER A 138 -0.98 -27.15 -3.76
CA SER A 138 -2.25 -27.52 -4.38
C SER A 138 -3.40 -26.96 -3.54
N TYR A 139 -4.59 -26.80 -4.11
CA TYR A 139 -5.71 -26.29 -3.34
C TYR A 139 -7.07 -26.87 -3.77
N THR A 140 -8.04 -26.77 -2.87
CA THR A 140 -9.45 -27.05 -3.15
C THR A 140 -10.31 -25.91 -2.60
N VAL A 141 -11.33 -25.52 -3.37
CA VAL A 141 -12.26 -24.46 -3.01
C VAL A 141 -13.57 -25.09 -2.55
N ALA A 142 -14.10 -24.67 -1.40
CA ALA A 142 -15.41 -25.11 -0.93
C ALA A 142 -16.52 -24.59 -1.86
N GLU A 143 -17.67 -25.29 -1.89
CA GLU A 143 -18.79 -24.94 -2.78
C GLU A 143 -19.31 -23.50 -2.59
N ASP A 144 -19.21 -22.96 -1.37
CA ASP A 144 -19.64 -21.60 -1.06
C ASP A 144 -18.58 -20.52 -1.37
N GLY A 145 -17.37 -20.92 -1.78
CA GLY A 145 -16.25 -20.03 -2.06
C GLY A 145 -15.69 -19.31 -0.83
N LYS A 146 -16.12 -19.68 0.39
CA LYS A 146 -15.71 -19.02 1.64
C LYS A 146 -14.56 -19.74 2.34
N LYS A 147 -14.25 -20.96 1.92
CA LYS A 147 -13.10 -21.72 2.41
C LYS A 147 -12.24 -22.21 1.27
N ILE A 148 -10.93 -22.17 1.48
CA ILE A 148 -9.96 -22.80 0.60
C ILE A 148 -9.03 -23.63 1.46
N THR A 149 -8.85 -24.90 1.11
CA THR A 149 -7.80 -25.74 1.69
C THR A 149 -6.59 -25.67 0.79
N ILE A 150 -5.45 -25.24 1.32
CA ILE A 150 -4.15 -25.28 0.64
C ILE A 150 -3.32 -26.42 1.23
N THR A 151 -2.65 -27.18 0.38
CA THR A 151 -1.84 -28.34 0.78
C THR A 151 -0.41 -28.17 0.31
N ASN A 152 0.55 -28.32 1.22
CA ASN A 152 1.97 -28.33 0.91
C ASN A 152 2.64 -29.51 1.62
N ASN A 153 3.38 -30.34 0.88
CA ASN A 153 4.08 -31.52 1.42
C ASN A 153 3.18 -32.46 2.25
N GLY A 154 1.89 -32.57 1.91
CA GLY A 154 0.91 -33.41 2.59
C GLY A 154 0.35 -32.81 3.89
N GLU A 155 0.67 -31.55 4.20
CA GLU A 155 0.08 -30.80 5.30
C GLU A 155 -0.93 -29.78 4.76
N ASP A 156 -2.11 -29.76 5.39
CA ASP A 156 -3.21 -28.88 5.01
C ASP A 156 -3.27 -27.64 5.91
N SER A 157 -3.60 -26.50 5.30
CA SER A 157 -4.08 -25.30 5.99
C SER A 157 -5.40 -24.85 5.38
N VAL A 158 -6.32 -24.40 6.23
CA VAL A 158 -7.64 -23.92 5.79
C VAL A 158 -7.69 -22.40 5.89
N LEU A 159 -7.93 -21.75 4.76
CA LEU A 159 -8.21 -20.32 4.68
C LEU A 159 -9.71 -20.09 4.78
N GLU A 160 -10.12 -19.13 5.60
CA GLU A 160 -11.50 -18.65 5.69
C GLU A 160 -11.59 -17.20 5.24
N LYS A 161 -12.59 -16.92 4.41
CA LYS A 161 -12.82 -15.57 3.86
C LYS A 161 -13.24 -14.61 4.97
N VAL A 162 -12.70 -13.40 4.94
CA VAL A 162 -12.99 -12.32 5.88
C VAL A 162 -13.73 -11.21 5.15
N ASP A 163 -14.91 -10.86 5.65
CA ASP A 163 -15.73 -9.81 5.05
C ASP A 163 -15.29 -8.44 5.59
N ASN A 164 -14.88 -7.55 4.67
CA ASN A 164 -14.60 -6.13 4.93
C ASN A 164 -13.80 -5.83 6.21
N PRO A 165 -12.61 -6.44 6.39
CA PRO A 165 -11.77 -6.11 7.53
C PRO A 165 -11.34 -4.63 7.48
N THR A 166 -11.19 -4.01 8.65
CA THR A 166 -10.80 -2.60 8.78
C THR A 166 -9.35 -2.49 9.21
N PHE A 167 -8.53 -1.84 8.38
CA PHE A 167 -7.10 -1.59 8.67
C PHE A 167 -6.74 -0.12 8.66
N VAL A 168 -7.61 0.73 8.12
CA VAL A 168 -7.48 2.17 8.21
C VAL A 168 -7.93 2.59 9.61
N PRO A 169 -7.11 3.31 10.39
CA PRO A 169 -7.54 3.78 11.69
C PRO A 169 -8.69 4.77 11.56
N SER A 170 -9.54 4.82 12.58
CA SER A 170 -10.58 5.85 12.68
C SER A 170 -9.93 7.24 12.69
N ALA A 171 -10.61 8.21 12.07
CA ALA A 171 -10.16 9.59 12.11
C ALA A 171 -10.11 10.08 13.58
N PRO A 172 -9.01 10.73 14.01
CA PRO A 172 -8.93 11.32 15.35
C PRO A 172 -9.92 12.49 15.50
N GLU A 173 -10.31 12.77 16.74
CA GLU A 173 -11.10 13.98 17.05
C GLU A 173 -10.20 15.23 16.99
N ASN A 174 -10.56 16.19 16.14
CA ASN A 174 -9.92 17.52 16.03
C ASN A 174 -8.38 17.48 15.79
N PRO A 175 -7.90 16.81 14.72
CA PRO A 175 -6.48 16.75 14.45
C PRO A 175 -5.90 18.14 14.14
N GLN A 176 -4.65 18.36 14.55
CA GLN A 176 -3.88 19.55 14.20
C GLN A 176 -3.19 19.32 12.85
N ILE A 177 -3.68 19.93 11.78
CA ILE A 177 -3.19 19.71 10.41
C ILE A 177 -2.52 20.96 9.87
N ASP A 178 -1.38 20.79 9.18
CA ASP A 178 -0.82 21.80 8.29
C ASP A 178 -1.39 21.55 6.90
N GLU A 179 -2.24 22.46 6.42
CA GLU A 179 -2.89 22.37 5.12
C GLU A 179 -1.91 22.18 3.96
N LYS A 180 -0.65 22.61 4.12
CA LYS A 180 0.38 22.43 3.08
C LYS A 180 0.83 20.98 2.89
N LEU A 181 0.67 20.13 3.91
CA LEU A 181 1.00 18.71 3.82
C LEU A 181 -0.07 17.91 3.10
N VAL A 182 -1.31 18.40 3.06
CA VAL A 182 -2.47 17.66 2.58
C VAL A 182 -2.28 17.22 1.13
N GLY A 183 -2.59 15.95 0.87
CA GLY A 183 -2.51 15.33 -0.45
C GLY A 183 -1.52 14.18 -0.54
N ALA A 184 -1.28 13.71 -1.77
CA ALA A 184 -0.38 12.60 -2.06
C ALA A 184 0.99 13.10 -2.54
N TRP A 185 2.04 12.40 -2.11
CA TRP A 185 3.44 12.77 -2.29
C TRP A 185 4.23 11.56 -2.79
N ASP A 186 5.04 11.78 -3.82
CA ASP A 186 5.83 10.77 -4.51
C ASP A 186 7.32 11.14 -4.45
N SER A 187 8.14 10.21 -3.93
CA SER A 187 9.60 10.36 -3.91
C SER A 187 10.26 10.07 -5.27
N GLY A 188 9.52 9.48 -6.22
CA GLY A 188 10.05 8.92 -7.46
C GLY A 188 10.79 7.58 -7.29
N THR A 189 10.84 7.04 -6.05
CA THR A 189 11.59 5.81 -5.73
C THR A 189 10.70 4.65 -5.29
N GLY A 190 9.38 4.83 -5.34
CA GLY A 190 8.41 3.86 -4.82
C GLY A 190 8.05 4.06 -3.34
N LEU A 191 8.54 5.13 -2.71
CA LEU A 191 8.04 5.60 -1.41
C LEU A 191 6.97 6.68 -1.66
N TYR A 192 5.77 6.44 -1.13
CA TYR A 192 4.62 7.33 -1.25
C TYR A 192 4.08 7.70 0.12
N TYR A 193 3.64 8.94 0.27
CA TYR A 193 2.87 9.39 1.43
C TYR A 193 1.53 9.99 1.00
N TYR A 194 0.51 9.82 1.83
CA TYR A 194 -0.72 10.60 1.74
C TYR A 194 -1.04 11.18 3.11
N PHE A 195 -1.37 12.47 3.14
CA PHE A 195 -1.82 13.18 4.33
C PHE A 195 -3.26 13.66 4.10
N GLY A 196 -4.21 13.11 4.85
CA GLY A 196 -5.61 13.50 4.81
C GLY A 196 -5.91 14.69 5.73
N GLU A 197 -6.87 15.53 5.34
CA GLU A 197 -7.36 16.65 6.16
C GLU A 197 -8.03 16.19 7.47
N ASP A 198 -8.47 14.94 7.51
CA ASP A 198 -9.12 14.30 8.66
C ASP A 198 -8.13 13.68 9.66
N GLY A 199 -6.83 13.92 9.49
CA GLY A 199 -5.79 13.40 10.38
C GLY A 199 -5.47 11.93 10.18
N ARG A 200 -5.88 11.32 9.06
CA ARG A 200 -5.38 10.01 8.63
C ARG A 200 -4.25 10.16 7.62
N MET A 201 -3.23 9.31 7.76
CA MET A 201 -2.06 9.31 6.90
C MET A 201 -1.79 7.90 6.38
N TYR A 202 -1.15 7.81 5.22
CA TYR A 202 -0.70 6.55 4.64
C TYR A 202 0.75 6.65 4.18
N CYS A 203 1.48 5.54 4.31
CA CYS A 203 2.80 5.37 3.72
C CYS A 203 2.86 4.04 2.94
N ASN A 204 3.41 4.08 1.73
CA ASN A 204 3.90 2.89 1.02
C ASN A 204 5.42 2.94 0.99
N SER A 205 6.09 1.89 1.45
CA SER A 205 7.55 1.79 1.42
C SER A 205 8.02 0.79 0.37
N TYR A 206 8.37 1.31 -0.81
CA TYR A 206 9.03 0.59 -1.91
C TYR A 206 8.26 -0.63 -2.43
N GLY A 207 6.92 -0.64 -2.27
CA GLY A 207 6.09 -1.81 -2.58
C GLY A 207 6.37 -3.03 -1.69
N THR A 208 7.09 -2.86 -0.57
CA THR A 208 7.44 -3.95 0.37
C THR A 208 6.60 -3.92 1.64
N THR A 209 6.25 -2.72 2.12
CA THR A 209 5.34 -2.54 3.25
C THR A 209 4.43 -1.36 3.01
N PHE A 210 3.34 -1.32 3.77
CA PHE A 210 2.51 -0.13 3.90
C PHE A 210 2.04 0.03 5.34
N THR A 211 1.72 1.26 5.71
CA THR A 211 1.18 1.58 7.03
C THR A 211 0.15 2.70 6.92
N TYR A 212 -0.98 2.52 7.61
CA TYR A 212 -1.93 3.59 7.88
C TYR A 212 -1.71 4.15 9.27
N PHE A 213 -1.87 5.46 9.40
CA PHE A 213 -1.62 6.19 10.64
C PHE A 213 -2.78 7.13 10.93
N THR A 214 -2.92 7.52 12.20
CA THR A 214 -3.41 8.86 12.52
C THR A 214 -2.22 9.79 12.68
N TYR A 215 -2.38 11.08 12.40
CA TYR A 215 -1.28 12.02 12.53
C TYR A 215 -1.72 13.40 13.02
N ASN A 216 -0.78 14.09 13.66
CA ASN A 216 -0.88 15.49 14.03
C ASN A 216 0.40 16.22 13.64
N THR A 217 0.26 17.52 13.38
CA THR A 217 1.37 18.40 13.03
C THR A 217 1.59 19.43 14.13
N LYS A 218 2.86 19.70 14.45
CA LYS A 218 3.24 20.79 15.35
C LYS A 218 4.70 21.14 15.14
N LEU A 219 5.00 22.44 14.98
CA LEU A 219 6.38 22.95 14.87
C LEU A 219 7.20 22.19 13.80
N ASN A 220 6.65 22.05 12.59
CA ASN A 220 7.29 21.35 11.47
C ASN A 220 7.63 19.87 11.74
N LYS A 221 6.90 19.25 12.66
CA LYS A 221 6.96 17.81 12.92
C LYS A 221 5.61 17.17 12.70
N VAL A 222 5.62 15.97 12.12
CA VAL A 222 4.48 15.05 12.10
C VAL A 222 4.68 14.04 13.22
N THR A 223 3.70 13.90 14.11
CA THR A 223 3.61 12.77 15.04
C THR A 223 2.57 11.82 14.49
N ALA A 224 2.98 10.61 14.13
CA ALA A 224 2.14 9.59 13.51
C ALA A 224 1.99 8.39 14.45
N VAL A 225 0.77 7.85 14.55
CA VAL A 225 0.42 6.74 15.43
C VAL A 225 -0.22 5.62 14.61
N TYR A 226 0.22 4.39 14.81
CA TYR A 226 -0.29 3.18 14.15
C TYR A 226 -0.25 1.99 15.11
N ASP A 227 -1.00 0.93 14.82
CA ASP A 227 -0.95 -0.33 15.57
C ASP A 227 -0.27 -1.44 14.75
N MET A 228 0.62 -2.20 15.41
CA MET A 228 1.21 -3.43 14.89
C MET A 228 1.36 -4.43 16.05
N ASP A 229 0.25 -4.95 16.55
CA ASP A 229 0.19 -5.74 17.80
C ASP A 229 0.59 -4.87 19.02
N GLY A 230 0.08 -3.64 19.02
CA GLY A 230 0.39 -2.61 20.00
C GLY A 230 0.68 -1.27 19.33
N GLU A 231 0.19 -0.21 19.96
CA GLU A 231 0.39 1.17 19.52
C GLU A 231 1.87 1.53 19.41
N GLN A 232 2.21 2.11 18.27
CA GLN A 232 3.51 2.67 17.94
C GLN A 232 3.34 4.17 17.67
N THR A 233 4.37 4.95 17.97
CA THR A 233 4.40 6.38 17.68
C THR A 233 5.72 6.76 17.04
N ASP A 234 5.64 7.34 15.86
CA ASP A 234 6.78 7.90 15.13
C ASP A 234 6.71 9.42 15.10
N THR A 235 7.86 10.05 14.92
CA THR A 235 7.94 11.50 14.71
C THR A 235 8.88 11.80 13.57
N TYR A 236 8.39 12.58 12.61
CA TYR A 236 9.10 12.93 11.38
C TYR A 236 9.27 14.44 11.29
N ASP A 237 10.46 14.88 10.90
CA ASP A 237 10.70 16.27 10.54
C ASP A 237 10.23 16.54 9.11
N TYR A 238 9.63 17.71 8.87
CA TYR A 238 9.29 18.13 7.53
C TYR A 238 9.58 19.61 7.26
N THR A 239 9.90 19.91 6.01
CA THR A 239 10.04 21.29 5.50
C THR A 239 9.54 21.34 4.05
N PHE A 240 9.44 22.53 3.46
CA PHE A 240 9.11 22.70 2.06
C PHE A 240 10.23 23.42 1.32
N ASP A 241 10.64 22.87 0.17
CA ASP A 241 11.56 23.47 -0.79
C ASP A 241 10.74 23.87 -2.03
N GLY A 242 10.23 25.11 -2.02
CA GLY A 242 9.24 25.55 -3.00
C GLY A 242 7.93 24.78 -2.82
N ASN A 243 7.53 24.03 -3.86
CA ASN A 243 6.32 23.20 -3.84
C ASN A 243 6.60 21.74 -3.42
N ASP A 244 7.87 21.38 -3.24
CA ASP A 244 8.26 20.03 -2.92
C ASP A 244 8.34 19.85 -1.40
N LEU A 245 7.80 18.74 -0.92
CA LEU A 245 7.89 18.33 0.47
C LEU A 245 9.27 17.71 0.71
N VAL A 246 9.96 18.14 1.76
CA VAL A 246 11.11 17.43 2.32
C VAL A 246 10.65 16.78 3.62
N PHE A 247 10.44 15.47 3.61
CA PHE A 247 9.93 14.69 4.74
C PHE A 247 10.96 13.65 5.16
N ASP A 248 11.38 13.70 6.43
CA ASP A 248 12.44 12.86 7.00
C ASP A 248 13.74 12.84 6.15
N GLY A 249 14.13 14.02 5.67
CA GLY A 249 15.34 14.21 4.85
C GLY A 249 15.21 13.79 3.38
N MET A 250 14.04 13.29 2.94
CA MET A 250 13.78 12.91 1.55
C MET A 250 12.85 13.90 0.86
N LYS A 251 13.08 14.12 -0.44
CA LYS A 251 12.29 15.05 -1.25
C LYS A 251 11.16 14.32 -1.98
N TYR A 252 9.97 14.92 -1.99
CA TYR A 252 8.77 14.41 -2.62
C TYR A 252 8.10 15.48 -3.46
N THR A 253 7.61 15.06 -4.61
CA THR A 253 6.75 15.88 -5.47
C THR A 253 5.30 15.54 -5.24
N GLN A 254 4.43 16.55 -5.23
CA GLN A 254 3.00 16.32 -5.09
C GLN A 254 2.45 15.59 -6.32
N ILE A 255 1.56 14.62 -6.08
CA ILE A 255 0.84 13.88 -7.12
C ILE A 255 -0.66 13.84 -6.78
N THR A 256 -1.49 13.43 -7.74
CA THR A 256 -2.90 13.19 -7.44
C THR A 256 -3.06 11.87 -6.66
N PRO A 257 -4.05 11.76 -5.76
CA PRO A 257 -4.31 10.51 -5.06
C PRO A 257 -4.62 9.33 -6.00
N GLU A 258 -5.21 9.57 -7.16
CA GLU A 258 -5.49 8.54 -8.18
C GLU A 258 -4.21 8.00 -8.80
N LYS A 259 -3.21 8.86 -9.02
CA LYS A 259 -1.89 8.40 -9.50
C LYS A 259 -1.23 7.49 -8.46
N MET A 260 -1.34 7.85 -7.17
CA MET A 260 -0.82 7.01 -6.07
C MET A 260 -1.57 5.66 -6.00
N LEU A 261 -2.91 5.69 -6.03
CA LEU A 261 -3.75 4.49 -6.06
C LEU A 261 -3.38 3.56 -7.22
N SER A 262 -3.26 4.11 -8.43
CA SER A 262 -2.89 3.35 -9.61
C SER A 262 -1.51 2.71 -9.48
N ALA A 263 -0.55 3.40 -8.86
CA ALA A 263 0.78 2.84 -8.62
C ALA A 263 0.72 1.68 -7.61
N ILE A 264 -0.02 1.83 -6.51
CA ILE A 264 -0.15 0.81 -5.46
C ILE A 264 -0.92 -0.43 -5.95
N GLN A 265 -1.94 -0.26 -6.78
CA GLN A 265 -2.73 -1.38 -7.32
C GLN A 265 -2.15 -2.03 -8.59
N SER A 266 -1.01 -1.53 -9.10
CA SER A 266 -0.37 -2.10 -10.29
C SER A 266 0.47 -3.36 -10.02
N TYR A 267 0.63 -3.73 -8.75
CA TYR A 267 1.39 -4.89 -8.29
C TYR A 267 0.62 -6.21 -8.32
#